data_AF-A0A7K5MXC2-F1
#
_entry.id   AF-A0A7K5MXC2-F1
#
_cell.length_a   1.000
_cell.length_b   1.000
_cell.length_c   1.000
_cell.angle_alpha   90.00
_cell.angle_beta   90.00
_cell.angle_gamma   90.00
#
_symmetry.space_group_name_H-M   'P 1'
#
loop_
_entity.id
_entity.type
_entity.pdbx_description
1 polymer ?
#
loop_
_entity_poly.entity_id
_entity_poly.type
_entity_poly.pdbx_seq_one_letter_code
_entity_poly.pdbx_strand_id
1 'polypeptide(L)'
;DLFGSVEPLLPSLREDGVAVWVLGAGPYPEGVVALQELLDAASEELRPEEVWEPEDMNDTCLYIFTSGTTGLPKAARVSHLKAVMCLSFYELVGASSADVVYLALPLYHMAGSL
;
A
#
# COMPACT_ATOMS: atom_id res chain seq x y z
N ASP A 1 -15.14 20.08 -0.63
CA ASP A 1 -14.68 19.76 0.72
C ASP A 1 -15.00 18.29 0.97
N LEU A 2 -13.97 17.45 1.15
CA LEU A 2 -14.11 15.99 1.24
C LEU A 2 -14.88 15.59 2.51
N PHE A 3 -14.67 16.30 3.62
CA PHE A 3 -15.33 16.00 4.88
C PHE A 3 -16.83 16.20 4.81
N GLY A 4 -17.29 17.29 4.19
CA GLY A 4 -18.73 17.53 4.01
C GLY A 4 -19.46 16.45 3.19
N SER A 5 -18.74 15.64 2.40
CA SER A 5 -19.33 14.49 1.68
C SER A 5 -19.32 13.19 2.48
N VAL A 6 -18.40 13.02 3.43
CA VAL A 6 -18.24 11.79 4.23
C VAL A 6 -18.98 11.90 5.58
N GLU A 7 -19.12 13.09 6.13
CA GLU A 7 -19.73 13.34 7.45
C GLU A 7 -21.14 12.74 7.61
N PRO A 8 -22.05 12.82 6.62
CA PRO A 8 -23.37 12.18 6.72
C PRO A 8 -23.31 10.64 6.78
N LEU A 9 -22.21 10.04 6.35
CA LEU A 9 -22.02 8.59 6.27
C LEU A 9 -21.35 8.01 7.53
N LEU A 10 -20.70 8.85 8.34
CA LEU A 10 -19.95 8.42 9.53
C LEU A 10 -20.77 7.56 10.51
N PRO A 11 -22.06 7.85 10.79
CA PRO A 11 -22.86 7.00 11.67
C PRO A 11 -23.03 5.58 11.14
N SER A 12 -23.34 5.43 9.84
CA SER A 12 -23.49 4.12 9.19
C SER A 12 -22.17 3.36 9.16
N LEU A 13 -21.08 4.03 8.80
CA LEU A 13 -19.74 3.41 8.80
C LEU A 13 -19.37 2.88 10.19
N ARG A 14 -19.72 3.62 11.24
CA ARG A 14 -19.48 3.21 12.63
C ARG A 14 -20.33 2.01 13.04
N GLU A 15 -21.61 1.97 12.64
CA GLU A 15 -22.50 0.81 12.86
C GLU A 15 -21.98 -0.45 12.16
N ASP A 16 -21.39 -0.30 10.97
CA ASP A 16 -20.77 -1.37 10.20
C ASP A 16 -19.37 -1.77 10.72
N GLY A 17 -18.88 -1.12 11.78
CA GLY A 17 -17.56 -1.39 12.36
C GLY A 17 -16.39 -0.88 11.51
N VAL A 18 -16.66 0.04 10.57
CA VAL A 18 -15.64 0.64 9.70
C VAL A 18 -15.02 1.85 10.40
N ALA A 19 -13.70 1.81 10.58
CA ALA A 19 -12.94 2.95 11.08
C ALA A 19 -12.57 3.91 9.93
N VAL A 20 -12.79 5.21 10.11
CA VAL A 20 -12.43 6.24 9.13
C VAL A 20 -11.17 6.96 9.61
N TRP A 21 -10.13 6.93 8.77
CA TRP A 21 -8.81 7.49 9.07
C TRP A 21 -8.55 8.68 8.15
N VAL A 22 -8.04 9.75 8.71
CA VAL A 22 -7.92 11.05 8.04
C VAL A 22 -6.46 11.48 7.97
N LEU A 23 -5.97 11.66 6.75
CA LEU A 23 -4.64 12.20 6.48
C LEU A 23 -4.76 13.68 6.09
N GLY A 24 -3.98 14.54 6.75
CA GLY A 24 -4.02 16.00 6.61
C GLY A 24 -4.49 16.72 7.87
N ALA A 25 -4.18 18.02 7.98
CA ALA A 25 -4.49 18.85 9.14
C ALA A 25 -5.88 19.51 9.02
N GLY A 26 -6.60 19.62 10.14
CA GLY A 26 -7.84 20.40 10.22
C GLY A 26 -8.67 20.05 11.45
N PRO A 27 -9.80 20.74 11.66
CA PRO A 27 -10.86 20.18 12.49
C PRO A 27 -11.56 19.07 11.70
N TYR A 28 -11.55 17.84 12.23
CA TYR A 28 -12.26 16.70 11.64
C TYR A 28 -13.54 16.41 12.45
N PRO A 29 -14.58 15.82 11.82
CA PRO A 29 -15.79 15.41 12.51
C PRO A 29 -15.52 14.42 13.65
N GLU A 30 -16.42 14.36 14.64
CA GLU A 30 -16.31 13.39 15.74
C GLU A 30 -16.44 11.95 15.22
N GLY A 31 -15.62 11.04 15.76
CA GLY A 31 -15.67 9.62 15.39
C GLY A 31 -14.73 9.20 14.26
N VAL A 32 -13.86 10.08 13.78
CA VAL A 32 -12.74 9.73 12.87
C VAL A 32 -11.41 9.67 13.62
N VAL A 33 -10.44 8.97 13.04
CA VAL A 33 -9.07 8.86 13.54
C VAL A 33 -8.18 9.81 12.76
N ALA A 34 -7.52 10.75 13.44
CA ALA A 34 -6.55 11.66 12.85
C ALA A 34 -5.25 10.90 12.56
N LEU A 35 -5.15 10.28 11.37
CA LEU A 35 -3.96 9.54 10.96
C LEU A 35 -2.74 10.46 10.90
N GLN A 36 -2.90 11.74 10.51
CA GLN A 36 -1.78 12.68 10.51
C GLN A 36 -1.14 12.82 11.89
N GLU A 37 -1.94 12.96 12.95
CA GLU A 37 -1.43 13.10 14.32
C GLU A 37 -0.76 11.81 14.81
N LEU A 38 -1.30 10.64 14.42
CA LEU A 38 -0.67 9.36 14.72
C LEU A 38 0.68 9.21 14.02
N LEU A 39 0.79 9.67 12.76
CA LEU A 39 2.04 9.66 12.01
C LEU A 39 3.05 10.65 12.61
N ASP A 40 2.63 11.86 12.96
CA ASP A 40 3.49 12.88 13.56
C ASP A 40 4.02 12.45 14.95
N ALA A 41 3.25 11.64 15.68
CA ALA A 41 3.64 11.08 16.97
C ALA A 41 4.41 9.75 16.86
N ALA A 42 4.40 9.10 15.68
CA ALA A 42 5.09 7.85 15.48
C ALA A 42 6.62 8.04 15.48
N SER A 43 7.33 7.03 15.98
CA SER A 43 8.79 6.97 15.87
C SER A 43 9.19 6.78 14.40
N GLU A 44 10.21 7.50 13.96
CA GLU A 44 10.87 7.23 12.66
C GLU A 44 11.73 5.96 12.71
N GLU A 45 12.07 5.49 13.92
CA GLU A 45 12.82 4.26 14.13
C GLU A 45 11.87 3.09 14.41
N LEU A 46 12.01 2.01 13.64
CA LEU A 46 11.36 0.73 13.90
C LEU A 46 12.14 -0.02 14.99
N ARG A 47 11.44 -0.50 16.01
CA ARG A 47 12.02 -1.41 16.99
C ARG A 47 12.21 -2.80 16.36
N PRO A 48 13.23 -3.59 16.77
CA PRO A 48 13.48 -4.91 16.19
C PRO A 48 12.25 -5.83 16.21
N GLU A 49 11.42 -5.77 17.26
CA GLU A 49 10.19 -6.54 17.37
C GLU A 49 9.05 -6.08 16.43
N GLU A 50 9.16 -4.89 15.83
CA GLU A 50 8.21 -4.33 14.87
C GLU A 50 8.60 -4.65 13.42
N VAL A 51 9.85 -5.08 13.20
CA VAL A 51 10.33 -5.48 11.87
C VAL A 51 9.80 -6.87 11.56
N TRP A 52 8.84 -6.93 10.64
CA TRP A 52 8.41 -8.19 10.05
C TRP A 52 9.38 -8.60 8.94
N GLU A 53 9.79 -9.87 8.96
CA GLU A 53 10.65 -10.47 7.93
C GLU A 53 10.00 -11.77 7.44
N PRO A 54 10.12 -12.10 6.14
CA PRO A 54 9.65 -13.38 5.63
C PRO A 54 10.48 -14.54 6.22
N GLU A 55 9.85 -15.68 6.51
CA GLU A 55 10.57 -16.88 6.98
C GLU A 55 11.47 -17.46 5.88
N ASP A 56 11.02 -17.42 4.62
CA ASP A 56 11.80 -17.78 3.43
C ASP A 56 11.61 -16.70 2.34
N MET A 57 12.70 -16.33 1.65
CA MET A 57 12.62 -15.40 0.51
C MET A 57 11.77 -15.94 -0.66
N ASN A 58 11.49 -17.23 -0.69
CA ASN A 58 10.56 -17.86 -1.64
C ASN A 58 9.09 -17.75 -1.22
N ASP A 59 8.81 -17.28 0.01
CA ASP A 59 7.46 -17.01 0.46
C ASP A 59 6.78 -15.94 -0.40
N THR A 60 5.46 -16.01 -0.47
CA THR A 60 4.66 -15.15 -1.33
C THR A 60 4.60 -13.73 -0.77
N CYS A 61 5.17 -12.79 -1.52
CA CYS A 61 5.14 -11.36 -1.24
C CYS A 61 3.89 -10.70 -1.83
N LEU A 62 3.53 -11.04 -3.08
CA LEU A 62 2.41 -10.41 -3.79
C LEU A 62 1.56 -11.45 -4.53
N TYR A 63 0.26 -11.20 -4.59
CA TYR A 63 -0.67 -11.88 -5.49
C TYR A 63 -1.10 -10.92 -6.59
N ILE A 64 -0.77 -11.26 -7.84
CA ILE A 64 -1.22 -10.49 -9.02
C ILE A 64 -2.26 -11.31 -9.75
N PHE A 65 -3.50 -10.82 -9.77
CA PHE A 65 -4.58 -11.49 -10.47
C PHE A 65 -4.54 -11.13 -11.95
N THR A 66 -4.43 -12.16 -12.78
CA THR A 66 -4.45 -12.01 -14.23
C THR A 66 -5.82 -12.39 -14.77
N SER A 67 -6.23 -11.75 -15.87
CA SER A 67 -7.57 -11.93 -16.45
C SER A 67 -7.89 -13.39 -16.78
N GLY A 68 -6.88 -14.20 -17.10
CA GLY A 68 -7.04 -15.60 -17.48
C GLY A 68 -7.74 -15.72 -18.83
N THR A 69 -7.13 -16.38 -19.81
CA THR A 69 -7.76 -16.58 -21.12
C THR A 69 -8.91 -17.60 -21.08
N THR A 70 -9.02 -18.38 -20.00
CA THR A 70 -10.11 -19.32 -19.73
C THR A 70 -10.46 -19.34 -18.24
N GLY A 71 -11.69 -18.92 -17.91
CA GLY A 71 -12.26 -19.04 -16.55
C GLY A 71 -12.01 -17.86 -15.62
N LEU A 72 -12.06 -18.11 -14.31
CA LEU A 72 -11.90 -17.10 -13.27
C LEU A 72 -10.44 -16.58 -13.20
N PRO A 73 -10.23 -15.34 -12.72
CA PRO A 73 -8.90 -14.77 -12.55
C PRO A 73 -7.98 -15.69 -11.74
N LYS A 74 -6.74 -15.84 -12.22
CA LYS A 74 -5.72 -16.68 -11.56
C LYS A 74 -4.75 -15.79 -10.81
N ALA A 75 -4.49 -16.13 -9.55
CA ALA A 75 -3.51 -15.45 -8.72
C ALA A 75 -2.09 -15.92 -9.10
N ALA A 76 -1.30 -15.04 -9.71
CA ALA A 76 0.13 -15.24 -9.86
C ALA A 76 0.82 -14.89 -8.54
N ARG A 77 1.52 -15.86 -7.95
CA ARG A 77 2.31 -15.69 -6.74
C ARG A 77 3.69 -15.14 -7.09
N VAL A 78 4.04 -14.00 -6.52
CA VAL A 78 5.38 -13.41 -6.64
C VAL A 78 6.06 -13.54 -5.29
N SER A 79 7.25 -14.15 -5.25
CA SER A 79 8.01 -14.29 -4.02
C SER A 79 8.77 -13.01 -3.64
N HIS A 80 9.18 -12.89 -2.38
CA HIS A 80 10.05 -11.78 -1.94
C HIS A 80 11.34 -11.72 -2.77
N LEU A 81 11.96 -12.88 -3.03
CA LEU A 81 13.16 -12.98 -3.87
C LEU A 81 12.90 -12.43 -5.27
N LYS A 82 11.76 -12.77 -5.88
CA LYS A 82 11.41 -12.31 -7.21
C LYS A 82 11.18 -10.80 -7.26
N ALA A 83 10.53 -10.23 -6.24
CA ALA A 83 10.35 -8.79 -6.15
C ALA A 83 11.71 -8.06 -6.05
N VAL A 84 12.62 -8.55 -5.21
CA VAL A 84 13.98 -7.98 -5.10
C VAL A 84 14.77 -8.12 -6.41
N MET A 85 14.69 -9.27 -7.09
CA MET A 85 15.35 -9.45 -8.38
C MET A 85 14.82 -8.49 -9.46
N CYS A 86 13.54 -8.13 -9.43
CA CYS A 86 13.00 -7.11 -10.33
C CYS A 86 13.65 -5.74 -10.11
N LEU A 87 13.97 -5.39 -8.87
CA LEU A 87 14.65 -4.12 -8.55
C LEU A 87 16.06 -4.04 -9.16
N SER A 88 16.74 -5.17 -9.41
CA SER A 88 18.03 -5.19 -10.11
C SER A 88 17.97 -4.62 -11.53
N PHE A 89 16.77 -4.48 -12.11
CA PHE A 89 16.58 -3.77 -13.37
C PHE A 89 17.03 -2.30 -13.28
N TYR A 90 16.78 -1.63 -12.15
CA TYR A 90 17.19 -0.23 -11.95
C TYR A 90 18.71 -0.10 -11.98
N GLU A 91 19.44 -1.05 -11.41
CA GLU A 91 20.90 -1.09 -11.49
C GLU A 91 21.39 -1.30 -12.94
N LEU A 92 20.75 -2.22 -13.68
CA LEU A 92 21.10 -2.51 -15.07
C LEU A 92 20.96 -1.29 -15.99
N VAL A 93 19.95 -0.45 -15.75
CA VAL A 93 19.73 0.78 -16.54
C VAL A 93 20.46 2.01 -16.00
N GLY A 94 21.22 1.85 -14.90
CA GLY A 94 21.97 2.94 -14.28
C GLY A 94 21.08 3.98 -13.58
N ALA A 95 19.90 3.56 -13.11
CA ALA A 95 19.01 4.45 -12.37
C ALA A 95 19.62 4.86 -11.02
N SER A 96 19.30 6.07 -10.61
CA SER A 96 19.80 6.71 -9.40
C SER A 96 18.65 7.38 -8.64
N SER A 97 18.94 7.81 -7.40
CA SER A 97 17.98 8.57 -6.60
C SER A 97 17.68 9.97 -7.16
N ALA A 98 18.41 10.42 -8.18
CA ALA A 98 18.14 11.68 -8.88
C ALA A 98 17.13 11.53 -10.03
N ASP A 99 16.81 10.29 -10.42
CA ASP A 99 15.88 10.02 -11.52
C ASP A 99 14.42 10.07 -11.07
N VAL A 100 13.54 10.42 -12.02
CA VAL A 100 12.08 10.42 -11.82
C VAL A 100 11.48 9.24 -12.56
N VAL A 101 10.88 8.30 -11.82
CA VAL A 101 10.18 7.14 -12.41
C VAL A 101 8.71 7.48 -12.65
N TYR A 102 8.27 7.41 -13.91
CA TYR A 102 6.87 7.60 -14.26
C TYR A 102 6.13 6.26 -14.28
N LEU A 103 5.22 6.07 -13.31
CA LEU A 103 4.34 4.90 -13.24
C LEU A 103 3.11 5.10 -14.13
N ALA A 104 3.19 4.61 -15.37
CA ALA A 104 2.10 4.70 -16.35
C ALA A 104 1.00 3.66 -16.15
N LEU A 105 1.24 2.65 -15.31
CA LEU A 105 0.33 1.52 -15.08
C LEU A 105 -0.15 1.49 -13.63
N PRO A 106 -1.37 0.99 -13.36
CA PRO A 106 -1.88 0.84 -12.01
C PRO A 106 -1.05 -0.13 -11.16
N LEU A 107 -1.02 0.08 -9.84
CA LEU A 107 -0.27 -0.76 -8.89
C LEU A 107 -0.77 -2.20 -8.78
N TYR A 108 -1.95 -2.54 -9.31
CA TYR A 108 -2.43 -3.93 -9.39
C TYR A 108 -1.89 -4.67 -10.63
N HIS A 109 -1.16 -3.98 -11.51
CA HIS A 109 -0.55 -4.55 -12.71
C HIS A 109 0.92 -4.86 -12.43
N MET A 110 1.42 -6.01 -12.89
CA MET A 110 2.80 -6.45 -12.58
C MET A 110 3.88 -5.40 -12.85
N ALA A 111 3.81 -4.70 -13.99
CA ALA A 111 4.77 -3.66 -14.36
C ALA A 111 4.53 -2.31 -13.65
N GLY A 112 3.44 -2.17 -12.90
CA GLY A 112 3.23 -1.05 -11.98
C GLY A 112 3.63 -1.39 -10.54
N SER A 113 3.62 -2.67 -10.15
CA SER A 113 3.94 -3.12 -8.79
C SER A 113 5.43 -3.45 -8.55
N LEU A 114 6.16 -3.88 -9.58
CA LEU A 114 7.51 -4.49 -9.49
C LEU A 114 8.56 -3.71 -10.28
#